data_AF-A0A960LI25-F1
#
_entry.id   AF-A0A960LI25-F1
#
_cell.length_a   1.000
_cell.length_b   1.000
_cell.length_c   1.000
_cell.angle_alpha   90.00
_cell.angle_beta   90.00
_cell.angle_gamma   90.00
#
_symmetry.space_group_name_H-M   'P 1'
#
loop_
_entity.id
_entity.type
_entity.pdbx_description
1 polymer ?
#
loop_
_entity_poly.entity_id
_entity_poly.type
_entity_poly.pdbx_seq_one_letter_code
_entity_poly.pdbx_strand_id
1 'polypeptide(L)'
;MMRTPLLALTVVATLIFGLAPTSNARTWTQAASGKKIEADFVRVEGNVVVLTVGGRQAQVPLDQLIEEDQAFIKQLASGSGSTDGANWPQWRGADRSNISPDTGLMKEWPEGGPKQLWVYKDAGMGYSCYSIVDGKLYTLGTRGSDLYAMCVNIADGTEVWVSKISEDDQQGYSAGWGHGPRSTPTYDDGHIYVLGPKGTLACLSVEAGKVEWKKNLITDFGGKAGGWGYAESPLIDGDKVVVAPGGDQAGIVALNKKTGATIWKAEDGKPGKAEYASIVPTEMNGKRQYIRLFEAELVSVDAEDGKLLWKTEWGGKTAVIPTPIVDGNEVYITSGYGVGCKLVRVGENNEVENVWENKEM
;
A
#
# COMPACT_ATOMS: atom_id res chain seq x y z
N MET A 1 37.73 -33.03 37.27
CA MET A 1 36.36 -33.38 36.85
C MET A 1 35.41 -32.35 37.40
N MET A 2 35.17 -31.26 36.65
CA MET A 2 34.19 -30.24 37.02
C MET A 2 32.82 -30.70 36.53
N ARG A 3 31.86 -30.82 37.45
CA ARG A 3 30.45 -31.04 37.15
C ARG A 3 29.82 -29.70 36.83
N THR A 4 29.29 -29.55 35.62
CA THR A 4 28.44 -28.43 35.19
C THR A 4 27.09 -28.51 35.92
N PRO A 5 26.54 -27.41 36.47
CA PRO A 5 25.21 -27.45 37.09
C PRO A 5 24.11 -27.40 36.01
N LEU A 6 23.08 -28.24 36.16
CA LEU A 6 21.82 -28.12 35.43
C LEU A 6 21.12 -26.84 35.89
N LEU A 7 20.95 -25.86 35.00
CA LEU A 7 20.01 -24.76 35.20
C LEU A 7 18.59 -25.27 34.87
N ALA A 8 17.74 -25.36 35.89
CA ALA A 8 16.30 -25.60 35.72
C ALA A 8 15.59 -24.33 35.26
N LEU A 9 14.59 -24.46 34.38
CA LEU A 9 13.77 -23.37 33.88
C LEU A 9 12.87 -22.84 35.02
N THR A 10 13.18 -21.64 35.54
CA THR A 10 12.35 -20.98 36.57
C THR A 10 11.20 -20.24 35.90
N VAL A 11 9.97 -20.72 36.09
CA VAL A 11 8.75 -20.01 35.66
C VAL A 11 8.44 -18.90 36.67
N VAL A 12 8.62 -17.64 36.29
CA VAL A 12 8.17 -16.49 37.08
C VAL A 12 6.78 -16.10 36.60
N ALA A 13 5.76 -16.35 37.42
CA ALA A 13 4.37 -16.09 37.09
C ALA A 13 3.90 -14.72 37.62
N THR A 14 3.45 -13.84 36.73
CA THR A 14 2.74 -12.60 37.09
C THR A 14 1.30 -12.72 36.61
N LEU A 15 0.32 -12.50 37.50
CA LEU A 15 -1.11 -12.63 37.19
C LEU A 15 -1.65 -11.37 36.49
N ILE A 16 -2.24 -11.54 35.30
CA ILE A 16 -3.17 -10.60 34.68
C ILE A 16 -4.31 -11.43 34.08
N PHE A 17 -5.57 -11.08 34.39
CA PHE A 17 -6.77 -11.70 33.82
C PHE A 17 -7.23 -10.92 32.58
N GLY A 18 -7.55 -11.62 31.48
CA GLY A 18 -8.26 -11.02 30.35
C GLY A 18 -8.37 -11.92 29.12
N LEU A 19 -9.62 -12.19 28.71
CA LEU A 19 -10.14 -12.61 27.39
C LEU A 19 -9.36 -13.65 26.57
N ALA A 20 -10.00 -14.80 26.34
CA ALA A 20 -9.46 -15.88 25.50
C ALA A 20 -9.27 -15.42 24.03
N PRO A 21 -8.04 -15.45 23.50
CA PRO A 21 -7.81 -15.29 22.07
C PRO A 21 -8.06 -16.62 21.35
N THR A 22 -8.49 -16.54 20.09
CA THR A 22 -8.47 -17.67 19.14
C THR A 22 -7.04 -18.21 19.06
N SER A 23 -6.83 -19.46 19.50
CA SER A 23 -5.48 -20.01 19.74
C SER A 23 -4.75 -20.31 18.42
N ASN A 24 -3.53 -19.78 18.29
CA ASN A 24 -2.53 -20.21 17.31
C ASN A 24 -1.54 -21.18 17.98
N ALA A 25 -2.06 -22.09 18.79
CA ALA A 25 -1.25 -22.97 19.63
C ALA A 25 -0.43 -23.91 18.75
N ARG A 26 0.87 -24.01 19.05
CA ARG A 26 1.77 -24.99 18.44
C ARG A 26 2.58 -25.71 19.52
N THR A 27 3.08 -26.89 19.15
CA THR A 27 4.02 -27.63 19.97
C THR A 27 5.40 -27.00 19.89
N TRP A 28 5.96 -26.58 21.03
CA TRP A 28 7.34 -26.11 21.17
C TRP A 28 8.18 -27.19 21.84
N THR A 29 9.41 -27.38 21.38
CA THR A 29 10.30 -28.44 21.87
C THR A 29 11.60 -27.86 22.41
N GLN A 30 11.94 -28.21 23.65
CA GLN A 30 13.22 -27.84 24.24
C GLN A 30 14.36 -28.68 23.65
N ALA A 31 15.40 -28.03 23.11
CA ALA A 31 16.51 -28.68 22.41
C ALA A 31 17.25 -29.71 23.29
N ALA A 32 17.54 -29.36 24.54
CA ALA A 32 18.36 -30.21 25.42
C ALA A 32 17.62 -31.44 25.96
N SER A 33 16.30 -31.36 26.17
CA SER A 33 15.53 -32.40 26.86
C SER A 33 14.50 -33.10 25.97
N GLY A 34 14.18 -32.54 24.80
CA GLY A 34 13.07 -32.99 23.95
C GLY A 34 11.69 -32.75 24.55
N LYS A 35 11.58 -32.04 25.69
CA LYS A 35 10.30 -31.77 26.33
C LYS A 35 9.44 -30.88 25.44
N LYS A 36 8.20 -31.29 25.24
CA LYS A 36 7.21 -30.61 24.41
C LYS A 36 6.21 -29.83 25.26
N ILE A 37 5.80 -28.66 24.76
CA ILE A 37 4.78 -27.82 25.39
C ILE A 37 3.86 -27.23 24.31
N GLU A 38 2.55 -27.29 24.51
CA GLU A 38 1.60 -26.57 23.68
C GLU A 38 1.49 -25.13 24.19
N ALA A 39 1.75 -24.17 23.30
CA ALA A 39 1.70 -22.76 23.65
C ALA A 39 1.40 -21.87 22.43
N ASP A 40 0.71 -20.76 22.66
CA ASP A 40 0.55 -19.71 21.65
C ASP A 40 1.81 -18.84 21.59
N PHE A 41 2.29 -18.51 20.38
CA PHE A 41 3.32 -17.49 20.22
C PHE A 41 2.76 -16.09 20.57
N VAL A 42 3.54 -15.29 21.30
CA VAL A 42 3.18 -13.89 21.60
C VAL A 42 4.09 -12.91 20.86
N ARG A 43 5.40 -12.98 21.10
CA ARG A 43 6.42 -12.08 20.50
C ARG A 43 7.85 -12.57 20.75
N VAL A 44 8.83 -11.88 20.17
CA VAL A 44 10.26 -12.04 20.47
C VAL A 44 10.81 -10.74 21.06
N GLU A 45 11.59 -10.84 22.13
CA GLU A 45 12.31 -9.73 22.77
C GLU A 45 13.82 -10.06 22.79
N GLY A 46 14.58 -9.53 21.84
CA GLY A 46 15.99 -9.89 21.67
C GLY A 46 16.16 -11.38 21.37
N ASN A 47 16.80 -12.13 22.28
CA ASN A 47 16.98 -13.58 22.17
C ASN A 47 15.92 -14.39 22.94
N VAL A 48 14.83 -13.76 23.39
CA VAL A 48 13.80 -14.40 24.23
C VAL A 48 12.49 -14.49 23.46
N VAL A 49 11.91 -15.70 23.40
CA VAL A 49 10.58 -15.98 22.85
C VAL A 49 9.57 -15.93 23.99
N VAL A 50 8.51 -15.13 23.81
CA VAL A 50 7.39 -15.04 24.75
C VAL A 50 6.24 -15.90 24.24
N LEU A 51 5.79 -16.85 25.04
CA LEU A 51 4.73 -17.81 24.73
C LEU A 51 3.60 -17.72 25.76
N THR A 52 2.36 -18.04 25.38
CA THR A 52 1.24 -18.21 26.31
C THR A 52 0.93 -19.69 26.49
N VAL A 53 1.09 -20.20 27.73
CA VAL A 53 0.80 -21.59 28.12
C VAL A 53 -0.36 -21.57 29.10
N GLY A 54 -1.52 -22.11 28.71
CA GLY A 54 -2.68 -22.17 29.60
C GLY A 54 -3.09 -20.81 30.18
N GLY A 55 -3.01 -19.75 29.38
CA GLY A 55 -3.34 -18.38 29.77
C GLY A 55 -2.26 -17.62 30.55
N ARG A 56 -1.06 -18.19 30.72
CA ARG A 56 0.07 -17.52 31.39
C ARG A 56 1.24 -17.33 30.44
N GLN A 57 1.92 -16.19 30.53
CA GLN A 57 3.12 -15.94 29.73
C GLN A 57 4.32 -16.71 30.29
N ALA A 58 5.09 -17.33 29.39
CA ALA A 58 6.36 -17.97 29.65
C ALA A 58 7.42 -17.36 28.72
N GLN A 59 8.64 -17.20 29.23
CA GLN A 59 9.77 -16.69 28.47
C GLN A 59 10.77 -17.82 28.26
N VAL A 60 11.16 -18.05 27.01
CA VAL A 60 12.08 -19.12 26.62
C VAL A 60 13.19 -18.54 25.77
N PRO A 61 14.47 -18.68 26.15
CA PRO A 61 15.58 -18.29 25.28
C PRO A 61 15.52 -19.06 23.95
N LEU A 62 15.69 -18.35 22.84
CA LEU A 62 15.54 -18.89 21.49
C LEU A 62 16.51 -20.06 21.23
N ASP A 63 17.73 -19.97 21.74
CA ASP A 63 18.78 -21.00 21.64
C ASP A 63 18.47 -22.28 22.44
N GLN A 64 17.45 -22.27 23.30
CA GLN A 64 16.98 -23.45 24.02
C GLN A 64 15.87 -24.22 23.30
N LEU A 65 15.37 -23.70 22.18
CA LEU A 65 14.39 -24.38 21.33
C LEU A 65 15.09 -25.21 20.25
N ILE A 66 14.44 -26.26 19.74
CA ILE A 66 14.99 -27.02 18.60
C ILE A 66 15.16 -26.14 17.36
N GLU A 67 16.02 -26.56 16.42
CA GLU A 67 16.30 -25.79 15.20
C GLU A 67 15.03 -25.46 14.40
N GLU A 68 14.05 -26.35 14.36
CA GLU A 68 12.76 -26.13 13.69
C GLU A 68 11.98 -24.96 14.32
N ASP A 69 11.95 -24.88 15.64
CA ASP A 69 11.30 -23.79 16.37
C ASP A 69 12.09 -22.49 16.26
N GLN A 70 13.42 -22.58 16.26
CA GLN A 70 14.26 -21.43 15.98
C GLN A 70 14.04 -20.89 14.57
N ALA A 71 13.90 -21.78 13.57
CA ALA A 71 13.62 -21.42 12.19
C ALA A 71 12.23 -20.79 12.06
N PHE A 72 11.22 -21.33 12.72
CA PHE A 72 9.87 -20.74 12.78
C PHE A 72 9.90 -19.32 13.37
N ILE A 73 10.62 -19.11 14.46
CA ILE A 73 10.79 -17.77 15.06
C ILE A 73 11.56 -16.83 14.13
N LYS A 74 12.60 -17.31 13.45
CA LYS A 74 13.32 -16.54 12.44
C LYS A 74 12.40 -16.15 11.27
N GLN A 75 11.52 -17.05 10.83
CA GLN A 75 10.53 -16.81 9.77
C GLN A 75 9.48 -15.77 10.18
N LEU A 76 9.04 -15.80 11.45
CA LEU A 76 8.16 -14.77 12.02
C LEU A 76 8.87 -13.42 12.18
N ALA A 77 10.13 -13.42 12.62
CA ALA A 77 10.94 -12.21 12.78
C ALA A 77 11.43 -11.64 11.44
N SER A 78 11.53 -12.47 10.39
CA SER A 78 11.90 -12.06 9.04
C SER A 78 10.71 -11.67 8.17
N GLY A 79 9.46 -11.70 8.69
CA GLY A 79 8.28 -11.22 7.98
C GLY A 79 8.20 -11.66 6.52
N SER A 80 8.61 -12.89 6.22
CA SER A 80 8.66 -13.44 4.87
C SER A 80 8.77 -14.97 4.94
N GLY A 81 7.66 -15.59 5.34
CA GLY A 81 7.43 -16.99 5.04
C GLY A 81 7.10 -17.14 3.56
N SER A 82 8.12 -17.40 2.76
CA SER A 82 8.07 -17.64 1.32
C SER A 82 6.95 -18.60 0.90
N THR A 83 5.92 -18.06 0.25
CA THR A 83 5.41 -18.62 -0.99
C THR A 83 6.01 -17.78 -2.10
N ASP A 84 6.90 -18.37 -2.92
CA ASP A 84 7.73 -17.69 -3.93
C ASP A 84 6.98 -16.63 -4.78
N GLY A 85 7.12 -15.38 -4.35
CA GLY A 85 6.71 -14.16 -5.05
C GLY A 85 6.97 -12.97 -4.13
N ALA A 86 7.75 -11.98 -4.57
CA ALA A 86 7.94 -10.78 -3.77
C ALA A 86 6.61 -10.02 -3.63
N ASN A 87 6.29 -9.60 -2.39
CA ASN A 87 5.11 -8.78 -2.14
C ASN A 87 5.20 -7.48 -2.97
N TRP A 88 4.10 -7.15 -3.64
CA TRP A 88 3.88 -5.91 -4.39
C TRP A 88 2.67 -5.19 -3.80
N PRO A 89 2.79 -4.57 -2.61
CA PRO A 89 1.63 -4.16 -1.81
C PRO A 89 0.92 -2.91 -2.34
N GLN A 90 1.52 -2.17 -3.27
CA GLN A 90 1.04 -0.85 -3.67
C GLN A 90 1.51 -0.46 -5.08
N TRP A 91 1.06 0.71 -5.54
CA TRP A 91 1.53 1.34 -6.78
C TRP A 91 3.06 1.36 -6.87
N ARG A 92 3.60 0.79 -7.96
CA ARG A 92 5.04 0.67 -8.22
C ARG A 92 5.83 -0.15 -7.19
N GLY A 93 5.18 -1.02 -6.43
CA GLY A 93 5.84 -1.97 -5.53
C GLY A 93 6.13 -1.41 -4.14
N ALA A 94 6.79 -2.20 -3.29
CA ALA A 94 6.99 -1.89 -1.88
C ALA A 94 7.73 -0.55 -1.65
N ASP A 95 8.72 -0.26 -2.48
CA ASP A 95 9.53 0.97 -2.46
C ASP A 95 9.07 2.03 -3.47
N ARG A 96 7.97 1.77 -4.19
CA ARG A 96 7.43 2.62 -5.27
C ARG A 96 8.41 2.90 -6.42
N SER A 97 9.45 2.08 -6.59
CA SER A 97 10.46 2.21 -7.66
C SER A 97 9.96 1.73 -9.01
N ASN A 98 8.97 0.84 -9.03
CA ASN A 98 8.51 0.04 -10.18
C ASN A 98 9.53 -1.00 -10.67
N ILE A 99 10.39 -1.47 -9.78
CA ILE A 99 11.38 -2.51 -10.07
C ILE A 99 10.99 -3.76 -9.28
N SER A 100 10.77 -4.88 -9.99
CA SER A 100 10.55 -6.17 -9.32
C SER A 100 11.87 -6.70 -8.77
N PRO A 101 11.89 -7.19 -7.51
CA PRO A 101 13.06 -7.86 -6.95
C PRO A 101 13.15 -9.33 -7.39
N ASP A 102 12.17 -9.84 -8.16
CA ASP A 102 12.17 -11.23 -8.62
C ASP A 102 13.39 -11.52 -9.50
N THR A 103 14.02 -12.66 -9.21
CA THR A 103 15.19 -13.14 -9.96
C THR A 103 14.86 -14.47 -10.66
N GLY A 104 15.77 -14.97 -11.50
CA GLY A 104 15.53 -16.21 -12.25
C GLY A 104 14.46 -16.11 -13.34
N LEU A 105 14.00 -14.89 -13.66
CA LEU A 105 13.03 -14.66 -14.73
C LEU A 105 13.60 -15.08 -16.09
N MET A 106 12.74 -15.68 -16.91
CA MET A 106 13.06 -16.07 -18.29
C MET A 106 13.58 -14.87 -19.08
N LYS A 107 14.75 -15.03 -19.69
CA LYS A 107 15.33 -14.00 -20.59
C LYS A 107 14.76 -14.08 -22.00
N GLU A 108 14.26 -15.25 -22.38
CA GLU A 108 13.60 -15.50 -23.65
C GLU A 108 12.38 -16.38 -23.41
N TRP A 109 11.30 -16.10 -24.11
CA TRP A 109 10.10 -16.93 -24.05
C TRP A 109 10.25 -18.16 -24.95
N PRO A 110 9.67 -19.31 -24.58
CA PRO A 110 9.59 -20.46 -25.48
C PRO A 110 8.68 -20.14 -26.68
N GLU A 111 8.74 -20.97 -27.73
CA GLU A 111 8.03 -20.80 -29.02
C GLU A 111 6.50 -20.60 -28.89
N GLY A 112 5.88 -20.99 -27.76
CA GLY A 112 4.46 -20.78 -27.45
C GLY A 112 4.17 -19.75 -26.35
N GLY A 113 5.17 -19.01 -25.90
CA GLY A 113 5.05 -18.10 -24.75
C GLY A 113 5.04 -18.82 -23.38
N PRO A 114 5.07 -18.05 -22.27
CA PRO A 114 4.98 -18.62 -20.94
C PRO A 114 3.67 -19.39 -20.75
N LYS A 115 3.71 -20.50 -19.99
CA LYS A 115 2.51 -21.27 -19.65
C LYS A 115 1.54 -20.39 -18.86
N GLN A 116 0.32 -20.23 -19.36
CA GLN A 116 -0.77 -19.63 -18.58
C GLN A 116 -1.14 -20.55 -17.41
N LEU A 117 -1.02 -20.05 -16.19
CA LEU A 117 -1.35 -20.82 -14.97
C LEU A 117 -2.86 -20.82 -14.71
N TRP A 118 -3.49 -19.64 -14.73
CA TRP A 118 -4.93 -19.46 -14.52
C TRP A 118 -5.39 -18.13 -15.12
N VAL A 119 -6.70 -17.96 -15.24
CA VAL A 119 -7.36 -16.71 -15.64
C VAL A 119 -8.55 -16.48 -14.73
N TYR A 120 -8.57 -15.35 -14.04
CA TYR A 120 -9.73 -14.92 -13.25
C TYR A 120 -10.66 -14.08 -14.13
N LYS A 121 -11.79 -14.67 -14.55
CA LYS A 121 -12.70 -14.07 -15.54
C LYS A 121 -13.71 -13.10 -14.94
N ASP A 122 -13.86 -13.11 -13.62
CA ASP A 122 -14.87 -12.32 -12.90
C ASP A 122 -14.31 -10.96 -12.42
N ALA A 123 -13.14 -10.52 -12.90
CA ALA A 123 -12.57 -9.23 -12.52
C ALA A 123 -13.46 -8.03 -12.88
N GLY A 124 -14.40 -8.18 -13.83
CA GLY A 124 -15.23 -7.08 -14.31
C GLY A 124 -14.46 -6.09 -15.20
N MET A 125 -15.07 -4.94 -15.48
CA MET A 125 -14.50 -3.89 -16.32
C MET A 125 -13.60 -2.97 -15.51
N GLY A 126 -12.41 -2.65 -16.01
CA GLY A 126 -11.49 -1.73 -15.35
C GLY A 126 -10.06 -1.82 -15.89
N TYR A 127 -9.23 -0.91 -15.40
CA TYR A 127 -7.77 -0.85 -15.62
C TYR A 127 -7.02 -0.83 -14.28
N SER A 128 -7.67 -1.22 -13.19
CA SER A 128 -7.04 -1.29 -11.88
C SER A 128 -5.83 -2.21 -11.94
N CYS A 129 -4.69 -1.71 -11.46
CA CYS A 129 -3.53 -2.57 -11.27
C CYS A 129 -3.75 -3.51 -10.09
N TYR A 130 -2.76 -4.36 -9.84
CA TYR A 130 -2.82 -5.39 -8.80
C TYR A 130 -1.88 -5.05 -7.66
N SER A 131 -2.32 -5.39 -6.45
CA SER A 131 -1.42 -5.54 -5.31
C SER A 131 -1.36 -6.98 -4.89
N ILE A 132 -0.15 -7.48 -4.61
CA ILE A 132 0.09 -8.89 -4.27
C ILE A 132 0.76 -8.94 -2.90
N VAL A 133 0.11 -9.58 -1.92
CA VAL A 133 0.67 -9.76 -0.58
C VAL A 133 0.28 -11.15 -0.07
N ASP A 134 1.27 -11.90 0.43
CA ASP A 134 1.08 -13.17 1.13
C ASP A 134 0.18 -14.17 0.38
N GLY A 135 0.46 -14.34 -0.91
CA GLY A 135 -0.29 -15.27 -1.77
C GLY A 135 -1.67 -14.76 -2.22
N LYS A 136 -2.00 -13.50 -1.96
CA LYS A 136 -3.27 -12.87 -2.35
C LYS A 136 -3.05 -11.74 -3.34
N LEU A 137 -3.92 -11.66 -4.33
CA LEU A 137 -4.01 -10.57 -5.29
C LEU A 137 -5.24 -9.73 -4.99
N TYR A 138 -5.07 -8.41 -4.93
CA TYR A 138 -6.12 -7.43 -4.72
C TYR A 138 -6.28 -6.55 -5.95
N THR A 139 -7.52 -6.31 -6.37
CA THR A 139 -7.85 -5.47 -7.53
C THR A 139 -9.23 -4.83 -7.40
N LEU A 140 -9.54 -3.91 -8.30
CA LEU A 140 -10.87 -3.33 -8.45
C LEU A 140 -11.44 -3.64 -9.83
N GLY A 141 -12.76 -3.75 -9.91
CA GLY A 141 -13.45 -3.82 -11.20
C GLY A 141 -14.94 -3.63 -11.08
N THR A 142 -15.54 -3.21 -12.18
CA THR A 142 -16.96 -2.90 -12.27
C THR A 142 -17.71 -4.11 -12.82
N ARG A 143 -18.68 -4.62 -12.05
CA ARG A 143 -19.59 -5.69 -12.47
C ARG A 143 -21.00 -5.11 -12.55
N GLY A 144 -21.56 -5.05 -13.76
CA GLY A 144 -22.83 -4.37 -14.00
C GLY A 144 -22.72 -2.87 -13.72
N SER A 145 -23.49 -2.38 -12.75
CA SER A 145 -23.54 -0.98 -12.33
C SER A 145 -22.80 -0.71 -11.01
N ASP A 146 -21.97 -1.64 -10.55
CA ASP A 146 -21.34 -1.59 -9.23
C ASP A 146 -19.83 -1.79 -9.31
N LEU A 147 -19.11 -0.99 -8.55
CA LEU A 147 -17.68 -1.12 -8.32
C LEU A 147 -17.42 -2.12 -7.19
N TYR A 148 -16.52 -3.08 -7.43
CA TYR A 148 -16.10 -4.08 -6.47
C TYR A 148 -14.59 -4.01 -6.21
N ALA A 149 -14.20 -4.21 -4.95
CA ALA A 149 -12.86 -4.65 -4.59
C ALA A 149 -12.87 -6.18 -4.48
N MET A 150 -11.81 -6.83 -4.92
CA MET A 150 -11.72 -8.28 -4.99
C MET A 150 -10.39 -8.75 -4.40
N CYS A 151 -10.43 -9.94 -3.79
CA CYS A 151 -9.26 -10.69 -3.38
C CYS A 151 -9.29 -12.07 -4.02
N VAL A 152 -8.17 -12.45 -4.63
CA VAL A 152 -7.99 -13.72 -5.37
C VAL A 152 -6.75 -14.43 -4.84
N ASN A 153 -6.81 -15.74 -4.73
CA ASN A 153 -5.65 -16.56 -4.39
C ASN A 153 -4.72 -16.68 -5.61
N ILE A 154 -3.44 -16.31 -5.46
CA ILE A 154 -2.50 -16.35 -6.60
C ILE A 154 -2.12 -17.78 -7.01
N ALA A 155 -2.31 -18.76 -6.12
CA ALA A 155 -1.94 -20.15 -6.39
C ALA A 155 -2.80 -20.78 -7.51
N ASP A 156 -4.09 -20.42 -7.56
CA ASP A 156 -5.08 -21.07 -8.43
C ASP A 156 -6.10 -20.12 -9.08
N GLY A 157 -6.06 -18.82 -8.74
CA GLY A 157 -6.99 -17.84 -9.28
C GLY A 157 -8.38 -17.88 -8.64
N THR A 158 -8.56 -18.58 -7.51
CA THR A 158 -9.85 -18.66 -6.82
C THR A 158 -10.20 -17.37 -6.09
N GLU A 159 -11.45 -16.91 -6.22
CA GLU A 159 -11.98 -15.75 -5.47
C GLU A 159 -12.04 -16.08 -3.98
N VAL A 160 -11.43 -15.22 -3.15
CA VAL A 160 -11.48 -15.31 -1.69
C VAL A 160 -12.65 -14.50 -1.16
N TRP A 161 -12.75 -13.25 -1.62
CA TRP A 161 -13.89 -12.38 -1.35
C TRP A 161 -14.06 -11.34 -2.45
N VAL A 162 -15.27 -10.81 -2.54
CA VAL A 162 -15.64 -9.69 -3.39
C VAL A 162 -16.58 -8.76 -2.64
N SER A 163 -16.28 -7.47 -2.64
CA SER A 163 -16.97 -6.49 -1.80
C SER A 163 -17.37 -5.27 -2.61
N LYS A 164 -18.67 -4.95 -2.57
CA LYS A 164 -19.23 -3.76 -3.22
C LYS A 164 -18.71 -2.48 -2.54
N ILE A 165 -18.01 -1.65 -3.31
CA ILE A 165 -17.44 -0.37 -2.85
C ILE A 165 -18.42 0.76 -3.09
N SER A 166 -18.97 0.89 -4.29
CA SER A 166 -19.97 1.90 -4.62
C SER A 166 -20.71 1.51 -5.88
N GLU A 167 -21.66 2.34 -6.27
CA GLU A 167 -22.17 2.29 -7.65
C GLU A 167 -21.08 2.80 -8.61
N ASP A 168 -21.05 2.18 -9.79
CA ASP A 168 -20.35 2.62 -10.97
C ASP A 168 -21.23 2.26 -12.17
N ASP A 169 -22.29 3.03 -12.36
CA ASP A 169 -23.18 2.98 -13.54
C ASP A 169 -22.49 3.33 -14.86
N GLN A 170 -21.16 3.50 -14.84
CA GLN A 170 -20.32 3.77 -15.98
C GLN A 170 -20.58 5.14 -16.64
N GLN A 171 -21.24 6.06 -15.91
CA GLN A 171 -21.50 7.44 -16.29
C GLN A 171 -20.65 8.44 -15.50
N GLY A 172 -20.55 9.67 -15.99
CA GLY A 172 -19.87 10.78 -15.30
C GLY A 172 -18.36 10.83 -15.48
N TYR A 173 -17.79 9.95 -16.31
CA TYR A 173 -16.42 10.01 -16.81
C TYR A 173 -16.34 9.47 -18.25
N SER A 174 -15.27 9.81 -18.97
CA SER A 174 -15.02 9.45 -20.37
C SER A 174 -14.85 7.94 -20.54
N ALA A 175 -15.96 7.33 -20.93
CA ALA A 175 -16.19 5.92 -21.18
C ALA A 175 -15.61 5.36 -22.49
N GLY A 176 -15.41 6.22 -23.50
CA GLY A 176 -15.14 5.79 -24.88
C GLY A 176 -13.83 5.03 -25.10
N TRP A 177 -12.96 5.02 -24.09
CA TRP A 177 -11.68 4.29 -24.07
C TRP A 177 -11.63 3.26 -22.94
N GLY A 178 -12.79 2.77 -22.51
CA GLY A 178 -12.99 1.76 -21.48
C GLY A 178 -13.49 2.32 -20.14
N HIS A 179 -14.26 1.51 -19.43
CA HIS A 179 -14.90 1.88 -18.16
C HIS A 179 -14.19 1.28 -16.95
N GLY A 180 -14.62 1.71 -15.76
CA GLY A 180 -14.23 1.10 -14.50
C GLY A 180 -13.06 1.79 -13.79
N PRO A 181 -12.64 1.20 -12.67
CA PRO A 181 -11.58 1.71 -11.80
C PRO A 181 -10.21 1.62 -12.48
N ARG A 182 -9.30 2.50 -12.08
CA ARG A 182 -7.94 2.61 -12.64
C ARG A 182 -6.84 2.66 -11.56
N SER A 183 -7.22 2.88 -10.31
CA SER A 183 -6.28 2.93 -9.18
C SER A 183 -5.71 1.55 -8.86
N THR A 184 -4.57 1.52 -8.20
CA THR A 184 -4.01 0.32 -7.57
C THR A 184 -4.47 0.28 -6.12
N PRO A 185 -5.03 -0.84 -5.63
CA PRO A 185 -5.26 -1.02 -4.20
C PRO A 185 -3.95 -0.91 -3.42
N THR A 186 -3.97 -0.36 -2.21
CA THR A 186 -2.78 -0.35 -1.34
C THR A 186 -3.03 -1.23 -0.13
N TYR A 187 -2.15 -2.20 0.10
CA TYR A 187 -2.13 -3.04 1.30
C TYR A 187 -1.30 -2.37 2.39
N ASP A 188 -1.81 -2.35 3.62
CA ASP A 188 -1.03 -2.03 4.81
C ASP A 188 -1.68 -2.64 6.06
N ASP A 189 -0.88 -3.32 6.89
CA ASP A 189 -1.26 -3.81 8.24
C ASP A 189 -2.64 -4.49 8.31
N GLY A 190 -2.91 -5.47 7.43
CA GLY A 190 -4.19 -6.20 7.43
C GLY A 190 -5.37 -5.43 6.81
N HIS A 191 -5.11 -4.29 6.17
CA HIS A 191 -6.11 -3.47 5.50
C HIS A 191 -5.78 -3.27 4.01
N ILE A 192 -6.81 -3.04 3.21
CA ILE A 192 -6.72 -2.68 1.79
C ILE A 192 -7.44 -1.36 1.57
N TYR A 193 -6.75 -0.42 0.93
CA TYR A 193 -7.24 0.91 0.60
C TYR A 193 -7.49 1.01 -0.90
N VAL A 194 -8.69 1.44 -1.29
CA VAL A 194 -9.11 1.48 -2.70
C VAL A 194 -9.77 2.79 -3.05
N LEU A 195 -9.55 3.24 -4.29
CA LEU A 195 -10.16 4.46 -4.84
C LEU A 195 -10.92 4.17 -6.14
N GLY A 196 -12.23 4.38 -6.12
CA GLY A 196 -13.10 4.24 -7.29
C GLY A 196 -13.04 5.45 -8.24
N PRO A 197 -13.48 5.28 -9.51
CA PRO A 197 -13.41 6.33 -10.53
C PRO A 197 -14.27 7.57 -10.17
N LYS A 198 -15.33 7.38 -9.37
CA LYS A 198 -16.20 8.46 -8.86
C LYS A 198 -15.76 9.03 -7.50
N GLY A 199 -14.54 8.73 -7.07
CA GLY A 199 -13.95 9.30 -5.86
C GLY A 199 -14.29 8.57 -4.56
N THR A 200 -14.94 7.40 -4.60
CA THR A 200 -15.15 6.59 -3.39
C THR A 200 -13.81 6.03 -2.91
N LEU A 201 -13.31 6.53 -1.79
CA LEU A 201 -12.18 5.96 -1.05
C LEU A 201 -12.73 5.02 0.02
N ALA A 202 -12.20 3.80 0.11
CA ALA A 202 -12.62 2.83 1.12
C ALA A 202 -11.42 2.12 1.74
N CYS A 203 -11.57 1.76 3.02
CA CYS A 203 -10.71 0.82 3.73
C CYS A 203 -11.49 -0.47 3.98
N LEU A 204 -10.82 -1.60 3.75
CA LEU A 204 -11.36 -2.93 3.93
C LEU A 204 -10.41 -3.79 4.75
N SER A 205 -10.95 -4.62 5.63
CA SER A 205 -10.18 -5.71 6.25
C SER A 205 -9.74 -6.72 5.19
N VAL A 206 -8.49 -7.18 5.27
CA VAL A 206 -7.91 -8.17 4.35
C VAL A 206 -8.57 -9.54 4.49
N GLU A 207 -8.90 -9.95 5.71
CA GLU A 207 -9.43 -11.29 6.00
C GLU A 207 -10.79 -11.52 5.34
N ALA A 208 -11.72 -10.59 5.52
CA ALA A 208 -13.11 -10.76 5.11
C ALA A 208 -13.52 -9.87 3.93
N GLY A 209 -12.65 -8.94 3.48
CA GLY A 209 -13.05 -7.90 2.54
C GLY A 209 -14.14 -6.98 3.11
N LYS A 210 -14.27 -6.91 4.44
CA LYS A 210 -15.32 -6.09 5.05
C LYS A 210 -14.91 -4.62 4.98
N VAL A 211 -15.75 -3.78 4.37
CA VAL A 211 -15.60 -2.32 4.41
C VAL A 211 -15.68 -1.83 5.85
N GLU A 212 -14.66 -1.13 6.30
CA GLU A 212 -14.58 -0.57 7.65
C GLU A 212 -14.96 0.90 7.67
N TRP A 213 -14.53 1.66 6.67
CA TRP A 213 -14.93 3.05 6.47
C TRP A 213 -14.90 3.44 5.00
N LYS A 214 -15.65 4.50 4.66
CA LYS A 214 -15.69 5.11 3.33
C LYS A 214 -15.65 6.64 3.42
N LYS A 215 -15.07 7.25 2.41
CA LYS A 215 -15.08 8.69 2.11
C LYS A 215 -15.33 8.90 0.63
N ASN A 216 -15.71 10.12 0.24
CA ASN A 216 -15.80 10.47 -1.17
C ASN A 216 -15.06 11.78 -1.46
N LEU A 217 -14.09 11.71 -2.37
CA LEU A 217 -13.20 12.83 -2.70
C LEU A 217 -13.96 14.05 -3.20
N ILE A 218 -15.09 13.86 -3.88
CA ILE A 218 -15.90 14.95 -4.43
C ILE A 218 -16.78 15.57 -3.34
N THR A 219 -17.57 14.76 -2.63
CA THR A 219 -18.55 15.31 -1.65
C THR A 219 -17.92 15.76 -0.35
N ASP A 220 -16.85 15.12 0.09
CA ASP A 220 -16.25 15.39 1.40
C ASP A 220 -15.18 16.49 1.32
N PHE A 221 -14.56 16.66 0.16
CA PHE A 221 -13.39 17.54 -0.03
C PHE A 221 -13.47 18.47 -1.25
N GLY A 222 -14.61 18.54 -1.94
CA GLY A 222 -14.79 19.40 -3.11
C GLY A 222 -13.93 19.01 -4.31
N GLY A 223 -13.53 17.74 -4.38
CA GLY A 223 -12.60 17.22 -5.38
C GLY A 223 -13.15 17.31 -6.81
N LYS A 224 -12.23 17.39 -7.77
CA LYS A 224 -12.52 17.52 -9.20
C LYS A 224 -11.74 16.47 -9.98
N ALA A 225 -12.42 15.41 -10.38
CA ALA A 225 -11.80 14.33 -11.15
C ALA A 225 -11.32 14.78 -12.52
N GLY A 226 -10.36 14.04 -13.08
CA GLY A 226 -10.02 14.11 -14.50
C GLY A 226 -11.16 13.57 -15.38
N GLY A 227 -11.03 13.75 -16.69
CA GLY A 227 -11.99 13.23 -17.68
C GLY A 227 -12.28 11.73 -17.52
N TRP A 228 -11.30 10.92 -17.12
CA TRP A 228 -11.45 9.46 -16.92
C TRP A 228 -11.70 9.03 -15.46
N GLY A 229 -12.22 9.95 -14.63
CA GLY A 229 -12.43 9.72 -13.20
C GLY A 229 -11.14 9.81 -12.39
N TYR A 230 -11.17 9.35 -11.15
CA TYR A 230 -9.96 9.22 -10.33
C TYR A 230 -9.19 7.95 -10.69
N ALA A 231 -7.86 8.08 -10.77
CA ALA A 231 -6.96 6.97 -11.08
C ALA A 231 -5.69 6.91 -10.23
N GLU A 232 -5.45 7.90 -9.36
CA GLU A 232 -4.33 7.80 -8.42
C GLU A 232 -4.50 6.57 -7.51
N SER A 233 -3.40 6.08 -6.98
CA SER A 233 -3.40 4.99 -6.00
C SER A 233 -3.19 5.57 -4.60
N PRO A 234 -4.04 5.24 -3.60
CA PRO A 234 -3.90 5.75 -2.23
C PRO A 234 -2.51 5.50 -1.67
N LEU A 235 -1.89 6.52 -1.07
CA LEU A 235 -0.60 6.39 -0.41
C LEU A 235 -0.83 6.11 1.09
N ILE A 236 -0.14 5.12 1.64
CA ILE A 236 -0.03 4.95 3.10
C ILE A 236 1.33 5.46 3.55
N ASP A 237 1.32 6.33 4.56
CA ASP A 237 2.54 6.85 5.22
C ASP A 237 2.28 6.97 6.73
N GLY A 238 2.84 6.03 7.50
CA GLY A 238 2.59 5.87 8.92
C GLY A 238 1.12 5.59 9.22
N ASP A 239 0.48 6.48 10.00
CA ASP A 239 -0.94 6.40 10.34
C ASP A 239 -1.87 7.09 9.32
N LYS A 240 -1.31 7.61 8.21
CA LYS A 240 -2.05 8.38 7.22
C LYS A 240 -2.36 7.54 5.99
N VAL A 241 -3.58 7.70 5.48
CA VAL A 241 -3.90 7.46 4.07
C VAL A 241 -4.00 8.82 3.38
N VAL A 242 -3.25 8.99 2.30
CA VAL A 242 -3.08 10.26 1.59
C VAL A 242 -3.60 10.11 0.17
N VAL A 243 -4.48 11.02 -0.23
CA VAL A 243 -5.12 11.08 -1.55
C VAL A 243 -5.22 12.53 -2.02
N ALA A 244 -5.44 12.74 -3.31
CA ALA A 244 -5.48 14.01 -3.99
C ALA A 244 -6.86 14.26 -4.66
N PRO A 245 -7.83 14.85 -3.93
CA PRO A 245 -9.11 15.24 -4.51
C PRO A 245 -8.98 16.23 -5.68
N GLY A 246 -7.93 17.07 -5.67
CA GLY A 246 -7.85 18.22 -6.56
C GLY A 246 -9.00 19.21 -6.30
N GLY A 247 -9.34 20.01 -7.31
CA GLY A 247 -10.36 21.04 -7.18
C GLY A 247 -9.89 22.24 -6.36
N ASP A 248 -10.86 23.06 -5.94
CA ASP A 248 -10.59 24.38 -5.33
C ASP A 248 -10.59 24.37 -3.79
N GLN A 249 -10.97 23.25 -3.17
CA GLN A 249 -11.09 23.14 -1.70
C GLN A 249 -9.89 22.44 -1.05
N ALA A 250 -9.44 21.31 -1.59
CA ALA A 250 -8.30 20.60 -1.04
C ALA A 250 -7.57 19.81 -2.13
N GLY A 251 -6.35 20.21 -2.47
CA GLY A 251 -5.54 19.53 -3.48
C GLY A 251 -5.13 18.13 -3.01
N ILE A 252 -4.60 18.03 -1.80
CA ILE A 252 -4.19 16.78 -1.13
C ILE A 252 -4.84 16.73 0.24
N VAL A 253 -5.25 15.55 0.69
CA VAL A 253 -5.79 15.31 2.03
C VAL A 253 -5.09 14.11 2.66
N ALA A 254 -4.85 14.21 3.96
CA ALA A 254 -4.43 13.07 4.77
C ALA A 254 -5.52 12.72 5.77
N LEU A 255 -5.87 11.44 5.80
CA LEU A 255 -6.86 10.88 6.72
C LEU A 255 -6.18 9.85 7.61
N ASN A 256 -6.71 9.64 8.80
CA ASN A 256 -6.30 8.52 9.63
C ASN A 256 -6.66 7.21 8.92
N LYS A 257 -5.68 6.34 8.68
CA LYS A 257 -5.86 5.13 7.88
C LYS A 257 -6.84 4.12 8.51
N LYS A 258 -7.03 4.14 9.83
CA LYS A 258 -7.91 3.22 10.54
C LYS A 258 -9.35 3.72 10.64
N THR A 259 -9.55 5.03 10.70
CA THR A 259 -10.88 5.61 10.96
C THR A 259 -11.46 6.41 9.80
N GLY A 260 -10.63 6.80 8.83
CA GLY A 260 -10.99 7.73 7.75
C GLY A 260 -11.21 9.17 8.24
N ALA A 261 -10.91 9.49 9.50
CA ALA A 261 -11.01 10.84 10.03
C ALA A 261 -9.96 11.76 9.39
N THR A 262 -10.35 12.96 8.98
CA THR A 262 -9.42 13.93 8.39
C THR A 262 -8.37 14.36 9.41
N ILE A 263 -7.09 14.25 9.05
CA ILE A 263 -5.96 14.77 9.81
C ILE A 263 -5.68 16.20 9.35
N TRP A 264 -5.49 16.38 8.04
CA TRP A 264 -5.29 17.69 7.44
C TRP A 264 -5.77 17.73 5.98
N LYS A 265 -5.95 18.94 5.46
CA LYS A 265 -6.25 19.24 4.06
C LYS A 265 -5.27 20.31 3.58
N ALA A 266 -4.65 20.08 2.43
CA ALA A 266 -3.85 21.08 1.75
C ALA A 266 -4.78 21.98 0.92
N GLU A 267 -5.20 23.09 1.52
CA GLU A 267 -6.13 24.06 0.93
C GLU A 267 -5.40 25.13 0.09
N ASP A 268 -4.09 25.25 0.29
CA ASP A 268 -3.23 26.20 -0.41
C ASP A 268 -2.83 25.66 -1.80
N GLY A 269 -3.46 26.15 -2.85
CA GLY A 269 -3.17 25.78 -4.24
C GLY A 269 -4.36 26.02 -5.15
N LYS A 270 -4.15 25.97 -6.47
CA LYS A 270 -5.24 25.93 -7.45
C LYS A 270 -4.93 24.86 -8.50
N PRO A 271 -4.79 23.59 -8.06
CA PRO A 271 -4.25 22.53 -8.90
C PRO A 271 -5.12 22.16 -10.11
N GLY A 272 -6.37 22.63 -10.16
CA GLY A 272 -7.34 22.24 -11.17
C GLY A 272 -7.84 20.82 -10.91
N LYS A 273 -8.03 20.01 -11.96
CA LYS A 273 -8.43 18.61 -11.79
C LYS A 273 -7.33 17.77 -11.13
N ALA A 274 -7.76 16.73 -10.42
CA ALA A 274 -6.90 15.71 -9.82
C ALA A 274 -5.99 15.03 -10.85
N GLU A 275 -6.49 14.78 -12.06
CA GLU A 275 -5.83 13.96 -13.08
C GLU A 275 -5.37 12.60 -12.51
N TYR A 276 -4.34 11.96 -13.06
CA TYR A 276 -4.12 10.51 -12.86
C TYR A 276 -2.80 10.12 -12.20
N ALA A 277 -1.86 11.07 -12.03
CA ALA A 277 -0.60 10.79 -11.34
C ALA A 277 -0.84 10.33 -9.88
N SER A 278 0.03 9.51 -9.32
CA SER A 278 -0.03 9.19 -7.88
C SER A 278 0.90 10.11 -7.08
N ILE A 279 0.64 10.25 -5.78
CA ILE A 279 1.49 11.03 -4.86
C ILE A 279 2.86 10.35 -4.72
N VAL A 280 3.93 11.15 -4.72
CA VAL A 280 5.30 10.70 -4.47
C VAL A 280 5.74 11.22 -3.10
N PRO A 281 5.91 10.34 -2.09
CA PRO A 281 6.54 10.73 -0.84
C PRO A 281 8.05 10.83 -1.01
N THR A 282 8.66 11.87 -0.44
CA THR A 282 10.12 12.07 -0.48
C THR A 282 10.64 12.77 0.76
N GLU A 283 11.93 12.63 1.04
CA GLU A 283 12.68 13.51 1.94
C GLU A 283 13.38 14.57 1.09
N MET A 284 13.04 15.84 1.29
CA MET A 284 13.65 16.95 0.56
C MET A 284 13.78 18.14 1.50
N ASN A 285 14.95 18.79 1.48
CA ASN A 285 15.28 19.92 2.37
C ASN A 285 15.03 19.62 3.86
N GLY A 286 15.33 18.40 4.30
CA GLY A 286 15.18 17.97 5.70
C GLY A 286 13.73 17.75 6.16
N LYS A 287 12.78 17.67 5.22
CA LYS A 287 11.37 17.43 5.50
C LYS A 287 10.81 16.28 4.65
N ARG A 288 9.90 15.52 5.25
CA ARG A 288 9.00 14.63 4.52
C ARG A 288 7.99 15.47 3.74
N GLN A 289 7.94 15.27 2.43
CA GLN A 289 7.03 16.00 1.55
C GLN A 289 6.20 15.05 0.68
N TYR A 290 5.03 15.51 0.25
CA TYR A 290 4.20 14.83 -0.73
C TYR A 290 4.13 15.64 -2.01
N ILE A 291 4.73 15.09 -3.07
CA ILE A 291 4.75 15.70 -4.40
C ILE A 291 3.62 15.13 -5.24
N ARG A 292 2.86 16.01 -5.89
CA ARG A 292 1.74 15.62 -6.76
C ARG A 292 1.65 16.54 -7.97
N LEU A 293 1.56 15.92 -9.15
CA LEU A 293 1.35 16.61 -10.42
C LEU A 293 -0.13 16.62 -10.78
N PHE A 294 -0.77 17.78 -10.78
CA PHE A 294 -2.18 17.98 -11.12
C PHE A 294 -2.37 18.48 -12.56
N GLU A 295 -3.59 18.85 -12.95
CA GLU A 295 -3.89 19.49 -14.23
C GLU A 295 -3.06 20.76 -14.45
N ALA A 296 -3.06 21.67 -13.47
CA ALA A 296 -2.52 23.02 -13.63
C ALA A 296 -1.18 23.26 -12.90
N GLU A 297 -0.81 22.41 -11.94
CA GLU A 297 0.34 22.65 -11.06
C GLU A 297 1.04 21.34 -10.68
N LEU A 298 2.37 21.38 -10.61
CA LEU A 298 3.14 20.44 -9.79
C LEU A 298 3.29 21.09 -8.41
N VAL A 299 2.86 20.39 -7.36
CA VAL A 299 2.89 20.91 -6.00
C VAL A 299 3.65 19.96 -5.08
N SER A 300 4.19 20.51 -4.00
CA SER A 300 4.68 19.77 -2.85
C SER A 300 4.15 20.35 -1.56
N VAL A 301 3.68 19.47 -0.68
CA VAL A 301 3.17 19.85 0.65
C VAL A 301 3.94 19.12 1.75
N ASP A 302 4.00 19.72 2.91
CA ASP A 302 4.55 19.10 4.11
C ASP A 302 3.69 17.90 4.53
N ALA A 303 4.33 16.74 4.76
CA ALA A 303 3.61 15.51 5.11
C ALA A 303 3.01 15.53 6.53
N GLU A 304 3.47 16.43 7.40
CA GLU A 304 2.99 16.57 8.76
C GLU A 304 1.65 17.30 8.81
N ASP A 305 1.56 18.46 8.15
CA ASP A 305 0.43 19.40 8.30
C ASP A 305 -0.22 19.85 6.98
N GLY A 306 0.27 19.39 5.83
CA GLY A 306 -0.29 19.70 4.53
C GLY A 306 -0.01 21.11 4.02
N LYS A 307 0.85 21.88 4.67
CA LYS A 307 1.24 23.22 4.18
C LYS A 307 1.94 23.13 2.84
N LEU A 308 1.57 24.01 1.91
CA LEU A 308 2.27 24.15 0.64
C LEU A 308 3.73 24.57 0.89
N LEU A 309 4.68 23.76 0.40
CA LEU A 309 6.10 24.04 0.50
C LEU A 309 6.61 24.73 -0.77
N TRP A 310 6.21 24.21 -1.93
CA TRP A 310 6.53 24.79 -3.22
C TRP A 310 5.57 24.32 -4.30
N LYS A 311 5.53 25.06 -5.40
CA LYS A 311 4.79 24.69 -6.60
C LYS A 311 5.40 25.30 -7.86
N THR A 312 5.08 24.72 -9.01
CA THR A 312 5.32 25.32 -10.31
C THR A 312 4.12 25.07 -11.22
N GLU A 313 3.87 26.00 -12.14
CA GLU A 313 2.80 25.84 -13.13
C GLU A 313 3.07 24.65 -14.06
N TRP A 314 1.99 23.98 -14.42
CA TRP A 314 1.96 22.91 -15.41
C TRP A 314 0.81 23.13 -16.38
N GLY A 315 1.10 23.10 -17.68
CA GLY A 315 0.10 23.32 -18.73
C GLY A 315 -0.67 22.06 -19.12
N GLY A 316 -1.10 21.24 -18.15
CA GLY A 316 -1.84 20.01 -18.41
C GLY A 316 -3.10 20.27 -19.24
N LYS A 317 -3.46 19.31 -20.11
CA LYS A 317 -4.54 19.48 -21.09
C LYS A 317 -5.59 18.39 -21.04
N THR A 318 -5.19 17.18 -21.43
CA THR A 318 -6.12 16.08 -21.70
C THR A 318 -5.94 14.97 -20.68
N ALA A 319 -4.71 14.43 -20.57
CA ALA A 319 -4.42 13.44 -19.56
C ALA A 319 -3.03 13.62 -18.94
N VAL A 320 -3.02 14.04 -17.68
CA VAL A 320 -1.79 14.17 -16.87
C VAL A 320 -1.62 12.87 -16.07
N ILE A 321 -0.94 11.91 -16.70
CA ILE A 321 -0.86 10.51 -16.23
C ILE A 321 0.44 10.20 -15.46
N PRO A 322 1.63 10.55 -15.98
CA PRO A 322 2.87 10.07 -15.39
C PRO A 322 3.05 10.55 -13.96
N THR A 323 3.30 9.59 -13.06
CA THR A 323 3.73 9.91 -11.68
C THR A 323 5.10 10.59 -11.76
N PRO A 324 5.32 11.74 -11.07
CA PRO A 324 6.62 12.41 -11.07
C PRO A 324 7.77 11.47 -10.72
N ILE A 325 8.94 11.73 -11.30
CA ILE A 325 10.19 11.09 -10.88
C ILE A 325 10.94 12.11 -10.03
N VAL A 326 11.34 11.69 -8.84
CA VAL A 326 12.05 12.53 -7.87
C VAL A 326 13.42 11.90 -7.65
N ASP A 327 14.47 12.71 -7.79
CA ASP A 327 15.86 12.33 -7.49
C ASP A 327 16.55 13.47 -6.76
N GLY A 328 16.86 13.26 -5.48
CA GLY A 328 17.32 14.32 -4.57
C GLY A 328 16.36 15.52 -4.56
N ASN A 329 16.85 16.67 -5.01
CA ASN A 329 16.10 17.93 -5.10
C ASN A 329 15.54 18.21 -6.51
N GLU A 330 15.61 17.24 -7.41
CA GLU A 330 15.12 17.37 -8.79
C GLU A 330 13.83 16.58 -9.00
N VAL A 331 12.89 17.16 -9.74
CA VAL A 331 11.58 16.56 -10.04
C VAL A 331 11.31 16.65 -11.53
N TYR A 332 11.21 15.50 -12.17
CA TYR A 332 10.86 15.35 -13.57
C TYR A 332 9.38 15.02 -13.74
N ILE A 333 8.71 15.76 -14.63
CA ILE A 333 7.31 15.58 -14.99
C ILE A 333 7.13 15.58 -16.50
N THR A 334 6.07 14.92 -16.95
CA THR A 334 5.74 14.81 -18.38
C THR A 334 4.25 14.62 -18.58
N SER A 335 3.74 15.10 -19.71
CA SER A 335 2.36 14.87 -20.16
C SER A 335 2.30 14.83 -21.68
N GLY A 336 1.46 13.93 -22.20
CA GLY A 336 1.23 13.81 -23.65
C GLY A 336 0.46 15.00 -24.23
N TYR A 337 -0.16 14.79 -25.41
CA TYR A 337 -1.03 15.77 -26.06
C TYR A 337 -0.36 17.14 -26.31
N GLY A 338 0.94 17.11 -26.63
CA GLY A 338 1.74 18.30 -26.94
C GLY A 338 1.99 19.21 -25.74
N VAL A 339 1.92 18.70 -24.51
CA VAL A 339 2.32 19.43 -23.29
C VAL A 339 3.84 19.38 -23.13
N GLY A 340 4.43 18.19 -23.20
CA GLY A 340 5.88 18.01 -23.10
C GLY A 340 6.32 17.52 -21.73
N CYS A 341 7.58 17.80 -21.39
CA CYS A 341 8.24 17.43 -20.16
C CYS A 341 9.00 18.61 -19.56
N LYS A 342 9.25 18.51 -18.25
CA LYS A 342 9.92 19.53 -17.44
C LYS A 342 10.72 18.88 -16.33
N LEU A 343 11.92 19.39 -16.10
CA LEU A 343 12.74 19.12 -14.93
C LEU A 343 12.81 20.39 -14.09
N VAL A 344 12.37 20.31 -12.84
CA VAL A 344 12.59 21.38 -11.87
C VAL A 344 13.61 20.97 -10.82
N ARG A 345 14.31 21.94 -10.27
CA ARG A 345 15.16 21.79 -9.09
C ARG A 345 14.62 22.66 -7.96
N VAL A 346 14.55 22.08 -6.77
CA VAL A 346 14.08 22.76 -5.56
C VAL A 346 15.30 23.17 -4.73
N GLY A 347 15.49 24.46 -4.55
CA GLY A 347 16.55 25.01 -3.72
C GLY A 347 16.25 24.86 -2.22
N GLU A 348 17.22 25.20 -1.37
CA GLU A 348 17.16 24.95 0.08
C GLU A 348 15.99 25.65 0.78
N ASN A 349 15.51 26.78 0.25
CA ASN A 349 14.37 27.53 0.79
C ASN A 349 13.07 27.23 0.04
N ASN A 350 13.00 26.09 -0.65
CA ASN A 350 11.87 25.65 -1.48
C ASN A 350 11.59 26.56 -2.70
N GLU A 351 12.58 27.34 -3.15
CA GLU A 351 12.52 28.02 -4.45
C GLU A 351 12.59 27.01 -5.59
N VAL A 352 11.74 27.18 -6.61
CA VAL A 352 11.68 26.26 -7.75
C VAL A 352 12.39 26.88 -8.95
N GLU A 353 13.49 26.25 -9.37
CA GLU A 353 14.19 26.55 -10.60
C GLU A 353 13.69 25.63 -11.72
N ASN A 354 13.41 26.21 -12.89
CA ASN A 354 13.15 25.43 -14.09
C ASN A 354 14.47 25.10 -14.78
N VAL A 355 14.94 23.85 -14.64
CA VAL A 355 16.25 23.42 -15.16
C VAL A 355 16.17 23.15 -16.65
N TRP A 356 15.08 22.52 -17.10
CA TRP A 356 14.92 22.09 -18.48
C TRP A 356 13.45 21.85 -18.82
N GLU A 357 13.04 22.19 -20.04
CA GLU A 357 11.72 21.86 -20.60
C GLU A 357 11.85 21.48 -22.07
N ASN A 358 11.03 20.53 -22.52
CA ASN A 358 10.93 20.17 -23.93
C ASN A 358 9.50 19.75 -24.30
N LYS A 359 9.05 20.15 -25.49
CA LYS A 359 7.74 19.75 -26.03
C LYS A 359 7.82 18.49 -26.90
N GLU A 360 8.99 18.20 -27.43
CA GLU A 360 9.27 16.97 -28.18
C GLU A 360 9.80 15.92 -27.20
N MET A 361 8.99 14.89 -26.94
CA MET A 361 9.29 13.83 -25.98
C MET A 361 9.62 12.52 -26.67
#